data_AF-A0A9E0BBB8-F1
#
_entry.id   AF-A0A9E0BBB8-F1
#
_cell.length_a   1.000
_cell.length_b   1.000
_cell.length_c   1.000
_cell.angle_alpha   90.00
_cell.angle_beta   90.00
_cell.angle_gamma   90.00
#
_symmetry.space_group_name_H-M   'P 1'
#
loop_
_entity.id
_entity.type
_entity.pdbx_description
1 polymer ?
#
loop_
_entity_poly.entity_id
_entity_poly.type
_entity_poly.pdbx_seq_one_letter_code
_entity_poly.pdbx_strand_id
1 'polypeptide(L)'
;VHKSMVLSNYTYDDKDFPKQGYRYFCPFANQPFTELNYGFNAERFYYTGINRNPNSFLTVVSNSEGSTFYRKGLDLIIEAAKELPEFSFTIIGRGERLNAIEKSSNITIHPWIPNEELKNYYSAHEFYLQISMIEGFPNTLGEAMLCGCIPIGSDAASIPEIIGDCGFILKKKNSAMFTQLLREASICNKQNLSQCSMERIKQNWPSDRRAKELIQIVSGSIK
;
A
#
# COMPACT_ATOMS: atom_id res chain seq x y z
N VAL A 1 -4.28 -7.59 14.19
CA VAL A 1 -3.25 -7.54 13.12
C VAL A 1 -3.52 -8.68 12.15
N HIS A 2 -3.18 -8.52 10.86
CA HIS A 2 -3.47 -9.52 9.84
C HIS A 2 -2.77 -10.85 10.13
N LYS A 3 -3.40 -11.98 9.74
CA LYS A 3 -2.87 -13.34 9.97
C LYS A 3 -1.45 -13.55 9.41
N SER A 4 -1.03 -12.81 8.38
CA SER A 4 0.33 -12.89 7.84
C SER A 4 1.41 -12.51 8.86
N MET A 5 1.07 -11.71 9.87
CA MET A 5 1.97 -11.33 10.97
C MET A 5 2.12 -12.45 12.01
N VAL A 6 1.29 -13.49 11.95
CA VAL A 6 1.38 -14.67 12.83
C VAL A 6 2.40 -15.64 12.26
N LEU A 7 2.16 -16.11 11.04
CA LEU A 7 3.06 -16.97 10.27
C LEU A 7 2.67 -16.90 8.80
N SER A 8 3.63 -16.62 7.93
CA SER A 8 3.44 -16.66 6.48
C SER A 8 4.70 -17.09 5.77
N ASN A 9 4.56 -17.70 4.60
CA ASN A 9 5.68 -17.87 3.68
C ASN A 9 5.99 -16.52 3.04
N TYR A 10 7.26 -16.24 2.82
CA TYR A 10 7.71 -14.99 2.23
C TYR A 10 8.66 -15.27 1.09
N THR A 11 8.29 -14.78 -0.09
CA THR A 11 9.04 -14.98 -1.33
C THR A 11 9.32 -13.67 -2.05
N TYR A 12 8.86 -12.53 -1.53
CA TYR A 12 8.98 -11.25 -2.22
C TYR A 12 10.43 -10.77 -2.34
N ASP A 13 11.24 -10.92 -1.29
CA ASP A 13 12.69 -10.60 -1.32
C ASP A 13 13.48 -11.84 -0.87
N ASP A 14 14.28 -12.39 -1.79
CA ASP A 14 15.08 -13.60 -1.55
C ASP A 14 16.25 -13.36 -0.56
N LYS A 15 16.51 -12.10 -0.19
CA LYS A 15 17.50 -11.73 0.83
C LYS A 15 16.95 -11.74 2.26
N ASP A 16 15.63 -11.86 2.42
CA ASP A 16 14.97 -11.90 3.73
C ASP A 16 14.71 -13.35 4.18
N PHE A 17 14.14 -13.52 5.37
CA PHE A 17 13.74 -14.82 5.85
C PHE A 17 12.63 -15.43 4.97
N PRO A 18 12.69 -16.74 4.68
CA PRO A 18 11.71 -17.42 3.82
C PRO A 18 10.32 -17.55 4.46
N LYS A 19 10.22 -17.22 5.76
CA LYS A 19 8.98 -17.15 6.53
C LYS A 19 9.00 -15.90 7.38
N GLN A 20 7.82 -15.33 7.58
CA GLN A 20 7.60 -14.12 8.36
C GLN A 20 6.57 -14.39 9.46
N GLY A 21 6.49 -13.48 10.42
CA GLY A 21 5.51 -13.51 11.51
C GLY A 21 6.10 -13.98 12.84
N TYR A 22 5.44 -13.59 13.94
CA TYR A 22 6.00 -13.76 15.27
C TYR A 22 6.17 -15.23 15.66
N ARG A 23 5.39 -16.18 15.12
CA ARG A 23 5.59 -17.61 15.41
C ARG A 23 6.85 -18.18 14.79
N TYR A 24 7.37 -17.56 13.72
CA TYR A 24 8.65 -17.96 13.13
C TYR A 24 9.83 -17.42 13.96
N PHE A 25 9.78 -16.15 14.34
CA PHE A 25 10.88 -15.49 15.08
C PHE A 25 10.86 -15.78 16.59
N CYS A 26 9.67 -16.04 17.15
CA CYS A 26 9.44 -16.35 18.55
C CYS A 26 8.64 -17.67 18.67
N PRO A 27 9.26 -18.83 18.43
CA PRO A 27 8.55 -20.12 18.33
C PRO A 27 7.82 -20.53 19.62
N PHE A 28 8.22 -19.96 20.77
CA PHE A 28 7.57 -20.19 22.05
C PHE A 28 6.22 -19.44 22.21
N ALA A 29 5.93 -18.46 21.35
CA ALA A 29 4.67 -17.73 21.36
C ALA A 29 3.55 -18.55 20.68
N ASN A 30 2.94 -19.47 21.42
CA ASN A 30 1.94 -20.41 20.92
C ASN A 30 0.49 -20.01 21.22
N GLN A 31 0.26 -18.82 21.76
CA GLN A 31 -1.08 -18.45 22.21
C GLN A 31 -2.07 -18.32 21.05
N PRO A 32 -3.37 -18.59 21.32
CA PRO A 32 -4.43 -18.31 20.36
C PRO A 32 -4.39 -16.85 19.92
N PHE A 33 -4.77 -16.61 18.68
CA PHE A 33 -4.91 -15.26 18.15
C PHE A 33 -6.25 -15.12 17.45
N THR A 34 -6.79 -13.91 17.47
CA THR A 34 -7.93 -13.51 16.65
C THR A 34 -7.47 -12.39 15.73
N GLU A 35 -7.69 -12.57 14.44
CA GLU A 35 -7.42 -11.53 13.47
C GLU A 35 -8.44 -10.39 13.63
N LEU A 36 -7.92 -9.18 13.78
CA LEU A 36 -8.71 -7.96 13.82
C LEU A 36 -7.98 -6.91 12.98
N ASN A 37 -8.51 -6.66 11.80
CA ASN A 37 -7.92 -5.76 10.80
C ASN A 37 -8.44 -4.33 10.97
N TYR A 38 -7.72 -3.35 10.42
CA TYR A 38 -8.24 -1.99 10.34
C TYR A 38 -9.44 -1.95 9.38
N GLY A 39 -10.31 -0.96 9.60
CA GLY A 39 -11.33 -0.57 8.63
C GLY A 39 -11.00 0.82 8.09
N PHE A 40 -11.48 1.11 6.89
CA PHE A 40 -11.20 2.34 6.17
C PHE A 40 -12.44 3.24 6.17
N ASN A 41 -12.23 4.54 6.39
CA ASN A 41 -13.32 5.51 6.50
C ASN A 41 -13.62 6.13 5.12
N ALA A 42 -14.71 5.68 4.50
CA ALA A 42 -15.17 6.15 3.19
C ALA A 42 -15.81 7.55 3.19
N GLU A 43 -16.14 8.11 4.36
CA GLU A 43 -16.57 9.51 4.50
C GLU A 43 -15.38 10.45 4.48
N ARG A 44 -14.22 9.99 4.99
CA ARG A 44 -12.98 10.75 5.02
C ARG A 44 -12.21 10.65 3.71
N PHE A 45 -12.12 9.45 3.14
CA PHE A 45 -11.42 9.17 1.89
C PHE A 45 -12.43 8.73 0.83
N TYR A 46 -12.56 9.56 -0.20
CA TYR A 46 -13.43 9.33 -1.34
C TYR A 46 -12.84 10.04 -2.56
N TYR A 47 -13.21 9.59 -3.75
CA TYR A 47 -12.84 10.26 -4.98
C TYR A 47 -13.56 11.61 -5.09
N THR A 48 -12.80 12.70 -5.25
CA THR A 48 -13.34 14.06 -5.22
C THR A 48 -13.79 14.59 -6.59
N GLY A 49 -13.78 13.76 -7.63
CA GLY A 49 -14.15 14.17 -8.99
C GLY A 49 -13.05 14.95 -9.72
N ILE A 50 -11.87 15.10 -9.13
CA ILE A 50 -10.70 15.75 -9.75
C ILE A 50 -10.22 14.92 -10.95
N ASN A 51 -9.95 15.58 -12.07
CA ASN A 51 -9.33 14.92 -13.23
C ASN A 51 -7.96 14.35 -12.84
N ARG A 52 -7.77 13.07 -13.12
CA ARG A 52 -6.52 12.37 -12.83
C ARG A 52 -5.44 12.75 -13.84
N ASN A 53 -4.21 12.89 -13.36
CA ASN A 53 -3.04 13.02 -14.23
C ASN A 53 -2.76 11.67 -14.89
N PRO A 54 -2.70 11.58 -16.23
CA PRO A 54 -2.39 10.31 -16.90
C PRO A 54 -1.03 9.74 -16.50
N ASN A 55 -0.95 8.42 -16.35
CA ASN A 55 0.25 7.67 -15.98
C ASN A 55 0.97 8.25 -14.75
N SER A 56 0.19 8.58 -13.73
CA SER A 56 0.67 9.14 -12.47
C SER A 56 0.61 8.12 -11.34
N PHE A 57 1.73 8.03 -10.61
CA PHE A 57 1.95 7.05 -9.56
C PHE A 57 2.25 7.77 -8.26
N LEU A 58 1.52 7.44 -7.20
CA LEU A 58 1.67 8.06 -5.88
C LEU A 58 2.05 7.03 -4.82
N THR A 59 2.96 7.38 -3.92
CA THR A 59 3.16 6.64 -2.67
C THR A 59 3.19 7.59 -1.47
N VAL A 60 2.82 7.07 -0.31
CA VAL A 60 2.80 7.81 0.96
C VAL A 60 3.62 7.06 1.99
N VAL A 61 4.61 7.73 2.57
CA VAL A 61 5.52 7.15 3.57
C VAL A 61 5.58 8.03 4.81
N SER A 62 5.44 7.42 5.99
CA SER A 62 5.50 8.16 7.26
C SER A 62 6.91 8.59 7.65
N ASN A 63 7.91 7.79 7.28
CA ASN A 63 9.33 8.06 7.44
C ASN A 63 10.10 7.34 6.31
N SER A 64 11.18 7.93 5.83
CA SER A 64 12.05 7.37 4.79
C SER A 64 13.50 7.15 5.28
N GLU A 65 13.75 7.16 6.59
CA GLU A 65 15.10 7.01 7.14
C GLU A 65 15.55 5.54 7.26
N GLY A 66 16.87 5.35 7.20
CA GLY A 66 17.53 4.06 7.40
C GLY A 66 16.95 2.94 6.51
N SER A 67 16.67 1.80 7.14
CA SER A 67 16.09 0.64 6.46
C SER A 67 14.65 0.86 6.01
N THR A 68 13.92 1.86 6.54
CA THR A 68 12.53 2.13 6.14
C THR A 68 12.43 2.52 4.67
N PHE A 69 13.44 3.21 4.14
CA PHE A 69 13.53 3.56 2.73
C PHE A 69 13.38 2.33 1.82
N TYR A 70 14.21 1.31 2.05
CA TYR A 70 14.22 0.07 1.30
C TYR A 70 13.02 -0.82 1.64
N ARG A 71 12.58 -0.81 2.90
CA ARG A 71 11.41 -1.56 3.35
C ARG A 71 10.12 -1.08 2.72
N LYS A 72 10.02 0.20 2.36
CA LYS A 72 8.87 0.79 1.65
C LYS A 72 9.00 0.74 0.13
N GLY A 73 10.12 0.22 -0.39
CA GLY A 73 10.38 0.09 -1.83
C GLY A 73 10.69 1.42 -2.53
N LEU A 74 11.10 2.46 -1.79
CA LEU A 74 11.42 3.77 -2.39
C LEU A 74 12.60 3.69 -3.36
N ASP A 75 13.54 2.78 -3.11
CA ASP A 75 14.63 2.43 -4.01
C ASP A 75 14.11 2.00 -5.39
N LEU A 76 13.16 1.05 -5.43
CA LEU A 76 12.56 0.57 -6.68
C LEU A 76 11.76 1.68 -7.39
N ILE A 77 11.05 2.51 -6.63
CA ILE A 77 10.26 3.61 -7.19
C ILE A 77 11.16 4.65 -7.88
N ILE A 78 12.27 5.02 -7.26
CA ILE A 78 13.22 5.98 -7.84
C ILE A 78 13.92 5.39 -9.05
N GLU A 79 14.29 4.11 -9.01
CA GLU A 79 14.89 3.42 -10.15
C GLU A 79 13.92 3.36 -11.35
N ALA A 80 12.68 2.95 -11.11
CA ALA A 80 11.64 2.93 -12.14
C ALA A 80 11.37 4.33 -12.71
N ALA A 81 11.38 5.37 -11.88
CA ALA A 81 11.21 6.75 -12.35
C ALA A 81 12.33 7.21 -13.29
N LYS A 82 13.55 6.71 -13.14
CA LYS A 82 14.66 6.99 -14.08
C LYS A 82 14.46 6.28 -15.42
N GLU A 83 13.90 5.07 -15.40
CA GLU A 83 13.64 4.27 -16.60
C GLU A 83 12.36 4.68 -17.35
N LEU A 84 11.45 5.40 -16.67
CA LEU A 84 10.12 5.79 -17.15
C LEU A 84 9.94 7.32 -17.08
N PRO A 85 10.74 8.11 -17.83
CA PRO A 85 10.65 9.57 -17.81
C PRO A 85 9.30 10.10 -18.31
N GLU A 86 8.53 9.30 -19.04
CA GLU A 86 7.18 9.60 -19.53
C GLU A 86 6.09 9.48 -18.45
N PHE A 87 6.38 8.87 -17.30
CA PHE A 87 5.46 8.70 -16.17
C PHE A 87 5.78 9.68 -15.06
N SER A 88 4.76 10.10 -14.31
CA SER A 88 4.93 11.01 -13.16
C SER A 88 4.86 10.25 -11.85
N PHE A 89 5.79 10.54 -10.94
CA PHE A 89 5.89 9.90 -9.63
C PHE A 89 5.78 10.95 -8.53
N THR A 90 4.90 10.69 -7.58
CA THR A 90 4.72 11.55 -6.40
C THR A 90 5.03 10.75 -5.14
N ILE A 91 5.91 11.29 -4.31
CA ILE A 91 6.26 10.71 -3.01
C ILE A 91 5.87 11.72 -1.93
N ILE A 92 4.91 11.34 -1.08
CA ILE A 92 4.47 12.17 0.05
C ILE A 92 5.05 11.59 1.33
N GLY A 93 5.81 12.37 2.09
CA GLY A 93 6.38 11.89 3.35
C GLY A 93 7.45 12.78 3.96
N ARG A 94 8.20 12.23 4.92
CA ARG A 94 9.32 12.90 5.58
C ARG A 94 10.53 11.97 5.66
N GLY A 95 11.71 12.58 5.72
CA GLY A 95 12.99 11.93 6.02
C GLY A 95 14.13 12.45 5.15
N GLU A 96 15.33 12.52 5.70
CA GLU A 96 16.50 13.11 5.02
C GLU A 96 16.82 12.45 3.68
N ARG A 97 16.58 11.14 3.57
CA ARG A 97 16.79 10.41 2.31
C ARG A 97 15.90 10.90 1.17
N LEU A 98 14.69 11.40 1.45
CA LEU A 98 13.85 12.03 0.40
C LEU A 98 14.48 13.33 -0.10
N ASN A 99 15.06 14.12 0.80
CA ASN A 99 15.72 15.38 0.43
C ASN A 99 17.00 15.13 -0.40
N ALA A 100 17.62 13.97 -0.24
CA ALA A 100 18.78 13.54 -0.99
C ALA A 100 18.44 12.90 -2.35
N ILE A 101 17.16 12.69 -2.67
CA ILE A 101 16.75 12.18 -3.99
C ILE A 101 17.11 13.25 -5.03
N GLU A 102 17.86 12.83 -6.03
CA GLU A 102 18.18 13.67 -7.18
C GLU A 102 16.88 14.13 -7.83
N LYS A 103 16.71 15.45 -7.96
CA LYS A 103 15.50 16.03 -8.54
C LYS A 103 15.44 15.68 -10.03
N SER A 104 14.71 14.63 -10.35
CA SER A 104 14.30 14.32 -11.71
C SER A 104 13.05 15.13 -12.07
N SER A 105 12.88 15.48 -13.34
CA SER A 105 11.71 16.24 -13.82
C SER A 105 10.38 15.52 -13.61
N ASN A 106 10.42 14.20 -13.42
CA ASN A 106 9.24 13.36 -13.27
C ASN A 106 9.01 12.83 -11.83
N ILE A 107 9.82 13.26 -10.86
CA ILE A 107 9.63 12.92 -9.43
C ILE A 107 9.26 14.19 -8.66
N THR A 108 8.07 14.20 -8.07
CA THR A 108 7.62 15.25 -7.16
C THR A 108 7.63 14.72 -5.73
N ILE A 109 8.30 15.43 -4.82
CA ILE A 109 8.34 15.08 -3.40
C ILE A 109 7.58 16.14 -2.62
N HIS A 110 6.59 15.71 -1.86
CA HIS A 110 5.89 16.56 -0.91
C HIS A 110 6.25 16.18 0.52
N PRO A 111 6.29 17.16 1.45
CA PRO A 111 6.36 16.87 2.87
C PRO A 111 5.11 16.10 3.34
N TRP A 112 5.05 15.75 4.62
CA TRP A 112 3.83 15.21 5.20
C TRP A 112 2.63 16.13 4.95
N ILE A 113 1.53 15.53 4.51
CA ILE A 113 0.26 16.20 4.20
C ILE A 113 -0.81 15.74 5.18
N PRO A 114 -1.62 16.64 5.76
CA PRO A 114 -2.75 16.26 6.58
C PRO A 114 -3.72 15.37 5.81
N ASN A 115 -4.27 14.35 6.48
CA ASN A 115 -5.18 13.39 5.87
C ASN A 115 -6.39 14.04 5.15
N GLU A 116 -6.86 15.21 5.60
CA GLU A 116 -7.97 15.93 4.97
C GLU A 116 -7.66 16.41 3.55
N GLU A 117 -6.40 16.72 3.28
CA GLU A 117 -5.89 17.12 1.98
C GLU A 117 -5.40 15.92 1.16
N LEU A 118 -4.95 14.86 1.84
CA LEU A 118 -4.36 13.68 1.20
C LEU A 118 -5.33 13.00 0.20
N LYS A 119 -6.65 13.03 0.47
CA LYS A 119 -7.66 12.53 -0.48
C LYS A 119 -7.61 13.21 -1.85
N ASN A 120 -7.21 14.48 -1.92
CA ASN A 120 -7.10 15.21 -3.17
C ASN A 120 -5.87 14.74 -3.96
N TYR A 121 -4.76 14.45 -3.26
CA TYR A 121 -3.59 13.84 -3.89
C TYR A 121 -3.94 12.46 -4.43
N TYR A 122 -4.59 11.59 -3.65
CA TYR A 122 -5.05 10.31 -4.16
C TYR A 122 -5.99 10.47 -5.37
N SER A 123 -6.98 11.38 -5.28
CA SER A 123 -7.95 11.59 -6.36
C SER A 123 -7.32 12.16 -7.64
N ALA A 124 -6.18 12.86 -7.55
CA ALA A 124 -5.47 13.41 -8.70
C ALA A 124 -4.54 12.40 -9.39
N HIS A 125 -4.31 11.22 -8.80
CA HIS A 125 -3.39 10.21 -9.36
C HIS A 125 -4.14 8.98 -9.87
N GLU A 126 -3.64 8.31 -10.90
CA GLU A 126 -4.26 7.07 -11.40
C GLU A 126 -3.90 5.86 -10.54
N PHE A 127 -2.65 5.79 -10.09
CA PHE A 127 -2.11 4.61 -9.42
C PHE A 127 -1.57 4.94 -8.02
N TYR A 128 -1.71 3.98 -7.11
CA TYR A 128 -1.08 4.03 -5.80
C TYR A 128 -0.08 2.88 -5.63
N LEU A 129 1.14 3.19 -5.19
CA LEU A 129 2.24 2.26 -5.03
C LEU A 129 2.42 1.87 -3.56
N GLN A 130 2.22 0.59 -3.25
CA GLN A 130 2.46 -0.02 -1.95
C GLN A 130 3.52 -1.13 -2.07
N ILE A 131 4.77 -0.74 -2.36
CA ILE A 131 5.89 -1.65 -2.69
C ILE A 131 6.65 -2.12 -1.43
N SER A 132 5.93 -2.23 -0.32
CA SER A 132 6.51 -2.54 0.99
C SER A 132 6.91 -4.01 1.12
N MET A 133 8.03 -4.30 1.77
CA MET A 133 8.45 -5.67 2.09
C MET A 133 7.64 -6.28 3.25
N ILE A 134 7.10 -5.43 4.14
CA ILE A 134 6.30 -5.88 5.29
C ILE A 134 5.32 -4.78 5.69
N GLU A 135 4.07 -5.18 5.91
CA GLU A 135 3.01 -4.34 6.44
C GLU A 135 2.14 -5.17 7.40
N GLY A 136 1.67 -4.54 8.48
CA GLY A 136 0.66 -5.19 9.33
C GLY A 136 -0.68 -5.26 8.61
N PHE A 137 -1.19 -4.10 8.21
CA PHE A 137 -2.38 -3.92 7.37
C PHE A 137 -2.39 -2.44 6.91
N PRO A 138 -1.92 -2.13 5.68
CA PRO A 138 -1.55 -0.78 5.28
C PRO A 138 -2.76 0.13 5.09
N ASN A 139 -2.92 1.13 5.98
CA ASN A 139 -4.02 2.09 5.91
C ASN A 139 -4.01 2.89 4.60
N THR A 140 -2.84 3.40 4.22
CA THR A 140 -2.68 4.26 3.03
C THR A 140 -3.07 3.57 1.73
N LEU A 141 -2.90 2.24 1.64
CA LEU A 141 -3.37 1.46 0.50
C LEU A 141 -4.89 1.52 0.36
N GLY A 142 -5.64 1.21 1.42
CA GLY A 142 -7.10 1.25 1.36
C GLY A 142 -7.65 2.68 1.28
N GLU A 143 -7.00 3.66 1.90
CA GLU A 143 -7.33 5.09 1.75
C GLU A 143 -7.20 5.55 0.28
N ALA A 144 -6.11 5.19 -0.40
CA ALA A 144 -5.91 5.50 -1.81
C ALA A 144 -6.93 4.77 -2.71
N MET A 145 -7.20 3.49 -2.44
CA MET A 145 -8.21 2.71 -3.17
C MET A 145 -9.62 3.29 -3.00
N LEU A 146 -9.99 3.81 -1.82
CA LEU A 146 -11.26 4.52 -1.60
C LEU A 146 -11.35 5.82 -2.41
N CYS A 147 -10.22 6.48 -2.64
CA CYS A 147 -10.11 7.62 -3.54
C CYS A 147 -10.00 7.22 -5.03
N GLY A 148 -10.14 5.93 -5.33
CA GLY A 148 -10.16 5.38 -6.69
C GLY A 148 -8.79 5.25 -7.34
N CYS A 149 -7.69 5.32 -6.58
CA CYS A 149 -6.39 4.88 -7.11
C CYS A 149 -6.42 3.39 -7.41
N ILE A 150 -5.85 3.01 -8.54
CA ILE A 150 -5.59 1.61 -8.90
C ILE A 150 -4.34 1.17 -8.13
N PRO A 151 -4.43 0.16 -7.24
CA PRO A 151 -3.31 -0.21 -6.41
C PRO A 151 -2.31 -1.07 -7.18
N ILE A 152 -1.02 -0.80 -6.96
CA ILE A 152 0.10 -1.63 -7.35
C ILE A 152 0.88 -1.96 -6.08
N GLY A 153 0.86 -3.22 -5.67
CA GLY A 153 1.41 -3.64 -4.39
C GLY A 153 2.41 -4.78 -4.52
N SER A 154 3.24 -4.97 -3.51
CA SER A 154 4.12 -6.14 -3.39
C SER A 154 3.36 -7.40 -3.00
N ASP A 155 3.90 -8.57 -3.34
CA ASP A 155 3.43 -9.87 -2.85
C ASP A 155 3.89 -10.14 -1.40
N ALA A 156 3.51 -9.24 -0.49
CA ALA A 156 3.94 -9.25 0.90
C ALA A 156 2.77 -8.98 1.86
N ALA A 157 2.76 -9.74 2.97
CA ALA A 157 1.81 -9.59 4.06
C ALA A 157 0.34 -9.55 3.60
N SER A 158 -0.42 -8.52 4.00
CA SER A 158 -1.84 -8.38 3.64
C SER A 158 -2.08 -7.64 2.32
N ILE A 159 -1.03 -7.17 1.65
CA ILE A 159 -1.15 -6.31 0.45
C ILE A 159 -1.91 -7.03 -0.68
N PRO A 160 -1.57 -8.29 -1.04
CA PRO A 160 -2.31 -9.02 -2.06
C PRO A 160 -3.78 -9.25 -1.72
N GLU A 161 -4.08 -9.51 -0.44
CA GLU A 161 -5.45 -9.72 0.02
C GLU A 161 -6.28 -8.43 -0.10
N ILE A 162 -5.70 -7.29 0.26
CA ILE A 162 -6.37 -5.99 0.14
C ILE A 162 -6.63 -5.64 -1.34
N ILE A 163 -5.64 -5.84 -2.21
CA ILE A 163 -5.74 -5.51 -3.64
C ILE A 163 -6.71 -6.43 -4.38
N GLY A 164 -6.61 -7.75 -4.16
CA GLY A 164 -7.40 -8.74 -4.89
C GLY A 164 -7.20 -8.65 -6.41
N ASP A 165 -8.31 -8.62 -7.13
CA ASP A 165 -8.43 -8.51 -8.58
C ASP A 165 -8.54 -7.07 -9.10
N CYS A 166 -8.50 -6.08 -8.21
CA CYS A 166 -8.71 -4.67 -8.56
C CYS A 166 -7.42 -3.91 -8.90
N GLY A 167 -6.27 -4.60 -9.02
CA GLY A 167 -4.98 -3.95 -9.28
C GLY A 167 -3.87 -4.95 -9.61
N PHE A 168 -2.63 -4.53 -9.35
CA PHE A 168 -1.43 -5.23 -9.82
C PHE A 168 -0.56 -5.67 -8.64
N ILE A 169 0.07 -6.85 -8.77
CA ILE A 169 0.94 -7.43 -7.73
C ILE A 169 2.34 -7.66 -8.28
N LEU A 170 3.32 -6.97 -7.68
CA LEU A 170 4.73 -7.22 -7.89
C LEU A 170 5.15 -8.46 -7.09
N LYS A 171 5.38 -9.57 -7.80
CA LYS A 171 5.68 -10.88 -7.21
C LYS A 171 7.06 -10.98 -6.56
N LYS A 172 8.02 -10.20 -7.05
CA LYS A 172 9.40 -10.20 -6.57
C LYS A 172 9.92 -8.77 -6.50
N LYS A 173 10.71 -8.47 -5.48
CA LYS A 173 11.43 -7.21 -5.32
C LYS A 173 12.55 -7.14 -6.35
N ASN A 174 12.19 -6.80 -7.58
CA ASN A 174 13.06 -6.74 -8.73
C ASN A 174 12.68 -5.52 -9.58
N SER A 175 13.67 -4.68 -9.89
CA SER A 175 13.46 -3.43 -10.62
C SER A 175 12.85 -3.65 -12.01
N ALA A 176 13.42 -4.56 -12.82
CA ALA A 176 12.93 -4.83 -14.17
C ALA A 176 11.48 -5.35 -14.16
N MET A 177 11.13 -6.23 -13.21
CA MET A 177 9.75 -6.69 -13.04
C MET A 177 8.81 -5.55 -12.63
N PHE A 178 9.28 -4.64 -11.77
CA PHE A 178 8.49 -3.50 -11.34
C PHE A 178 8.26 -2.51 -12.50
N THR A 179 9.30 -2.12 -13.22
CA THR A 179 9.19 -1.28 -14.42
C THR A 179 8.21 -1.88 -15.43
N GLN A 180 8.31 -3.18 -15.72
CA GLN A 180 7.39 -3.87 -16.62
C GLN A 180 5.94 -3.81 -16.12
N LEU A 181 5.72 -4.04 -14.82
CA LEU A 181 4.40 -3.97 -14.21
C LEU A 181 3.78 -2.55 -14.32
N LEU A 182 4.59 -1.50 -14.19
CA LEU A 182 4.12 -0.12 -14.38
C LEU A 182 3.71 0.15 -15.83
N ARG A 183 4.44 -0.41 -16.81
CA ARG A 183 4.07 -0.33 -18.24
C ARG A 183 2.78 -1.08 -18.55
N GLU A 184 2.56 -2.23 -17.92
CA GLU A 184 1.31 -2.99 -18.07
C GLU A 184 0.13 -2.25 -17.43
N ALA A 185 0.34 -1.70 -16.23
CA ALA A 185 -0.67 -0.90 -15.54
C ALA A 185 -1.05 0.35 -16.36
N SER A 186 -0.11 1.01 -17.03
CA SER A 186 -0.38 2.24 -17.80
C SER A 186 -1.35 2.04 -18.97
N ILE A 187 -1.48 0.82 -19.51
CA ILE A 187 -2.39 0.50 -20.62
C ILE A 187 -3.68 -0.22 -20.19
N CYS A 188 -3.91 -0.36 -18.89
CA CYS A 188 -5.09 -1.05 -18.36
C CYS A 188 -6.42 -0.28 -18.57
N ASN A 189 -7.55 -0.96 -18.33
CA ASN A 189 -8.85 -0.30 -18.21
C ASN A 189 -8.97 0.40 -16.85
N LYS A 190 -8.53 1.66 -16.81
CA LYS A 190 -8.44 2.46 -15.59
C LYS A 190 -9.79 2.69 -14.91
N GLN A 191 -10.84 2.91 -15.69
CA GLN A 191 -12.19 3.14 -15.15
C GLN A 191 -12.69 1.92 -14.38
N ASN A 192 -12.55 0.73 -14.97
CA ASN A 192 -13.00 -0.51 -14.35
C ASN A 192 -12.22 -0.84 -13.07
N LEU A 193 -10.88 -0.76 -13.11
CA LEU A 193 -10.04 -1.07 -11.93
C LEU A 193 -10.20 -0.03 -10.81
N SER A 194 -10.38 1.25 -11.15
CA SER A 194 -10.66 2.30 -10.18
C SER A 194 -11.98 2.04 -9.44
N GLN A 195 -13.03 1.67 -10.17
CA GLN A 195 -14.33 1.32 -9.59
C GLN A 195 -14.23 0.07 -8.70
N CYS A 196 -13.60 -0.99 -9.22
CA CYS A 196 -13.34 -2.22 -8.46
C CYS A 196 -12.64 -1.91 -7.14
N SER A 197 -11.58 -1.10 -7.18
CA SER A 197 -10.78 -0.72 -6.00
C SER A 197 -11.63 -0.05 -4.92
N MET A 198 -12.47 0.91 -5.30
CA MET A 198 -13.36 1.60 -4.36
C MET A 198 -14.40 0.67 -3.75
N GLU A 199 -15.08 -0.13 -4.57
CA GLU A 199 -16.13 -1.05 -4.13
C GLU A 199 -15.57 -2.12 -3.20
N ARG A 200 -14.41 -2.69 -3.54
CA ARG A 200 -13.73 -3.70 -2.74
C ARG A 200 -13.46 -3.23 -1.31
N ILE A 201 -12.91 -2.03 -1.13
CA ILE A 201 -12.62 -1.52 0.21
C ILE A 201 -13.89 -1.25 1.01
N LYS A 202 -14.90 -0.63 0.38
CA LYS A 202 -16.19 -0.33 1.03
C LYS A 202 -16.91 -1.59 1.52
N GLN A 203 -16.86 -2.67 0.73
CA GLN A 203 -17.54 -3.92 1.06
C GLN A 203 -16.79 -4.73 2.12
N ASN A 204 -15.47 -4.87 1.98
CA ASN A 204 -14.72 -5.81 2.79
C ASN A 204 -14.23 -5.21 4.11
N TRP A 205 -13.86 -3.93 4.15
CA TRP A 205 -13.21 -3.30 5.33
C TRP A 205 -13.81 -1.93 5.69
N PRO A 206 -15.12 -1.80 5.95
CA PRO A 206 -15.69 -0.55 6.42
C PRO A 206 -15.21 -0.22 7.85
N SER A 207 -15.07 1.07 8.17
CA SER A 207 -14.46 1.55 9.42
C SER A 207 -15.16 1.10 10.71
N ASP A 208 -16.48 0.91 10.66
CA ASP A 208 -17.30 0.50 11.81
C ASP A 208 -17.20 -1.00 12.12
N ARG A 209 -16.79 -1.82 11.13
CA ARG A 209 -16.64 -3.28 11.25
C ARG A 209 -15.76 -3.67 12.42
N ARG A 210 -14.58 -3.03 12.52
CA ARG A 210 -13.58 -3.36 13.54
C ARG A 210 -14.10 -3.14 14.96
N ALA A 211 -14.83 -2.06 15.20
CA ALA A 211 -15.38 -1.77 16.52
C ALA A 211 -16.41 -2.83 16.92
N LYS A 212 -17.30 -3.22 15.98
CA LYS A 212 -18.30 -4.28 16.18
C LYS A 212 -17.63 -5.63 16.49
N GLU A 213 -16.63 -6.02 15.71
CA GLU A 213 -15.86 -7.26 15.92
C GLU A 213 -15.13 -7.26 17.26
N LEU A 214 -14.48 -6.15 17.64
CA LEU A 214 -13.77 -6.05 18.92
C LEU A 214 -14.73 -6.22 20.11
N ILE A 215 -15.89 -5.58 20.07
CA ILE A 215 -16.91 -5.71 21.11
C ILE A 215 -17.37 -7.17 21.21
N GLN A 216 -17.66 -7.83 20.09
CA GLN A 216 -18.04 -9.25 20.08
C GLN A 216 -16.98 -10.16 20.71
N ILE A 217 -15.70 -9.96 20.36
CA ILE A 217 -14.59 -10.75 20.89
C ILE A 217 -14.47 -10.58 22.40
N VAL A 218 -14.50 -9.33 22.89
CA VAL A 218 -14.37 -9.04 24.32
C VAL A 218 -15.57 -9.56 25.11
N SER A 219 -16.79 -9.30 24.63
CA SER A 219 -18.01 -9.79 25.28
C SER A 219 -18.13 -11.31 25.28
N GLY A 220 -17.61 -12.00 24.24
CA GLY A 220 -17.55 -13.46 24.20
C GLY A 220 -16.52 -14.07 25.15
N SER A 221 -15.50 -13.30 25.55
CA SER A 221 -14.39 -13.76 26.40
C SER A 221 -14.61 -13.54 27.89
N ILE A 222 -15.67 -12.82 28.29
CA ILE A 222 -16.01 -12.51 29.71
C ILE A 222 -17.06 -13.50 30.27
N LYS A 223 -17.31 -14.64 29.62
CA LYS A 223 -18.16 -15.72 30.14
C LYS A 223 -17.32 -16.75 30.90
#